data_AF-A0A939EQ11-F1
#
_entry.id   AF-A0A939EQ11-F1
#
_cell.length_a   1.000
_cell.length_b   1.000
_cell.length_c   1.000
_cell.angle_alpha   90.00
_cell.angle_beta   90.00
_cell.angle_gamma   90.00
#
_symmetry.space_group_name_H-M   'P 1'
#
loop_
_entity.id
_entity.type
_entity.pdbx_description
1 polymer ?
#
loop_
_entity_poly.entity_id
_entity_poly.type
_entity_poly.pdbx_seq_one_letter_code
_entity_poly.pdbx_strand_id
1 'polypeptide(L)'
;MALKVELKPGERIIIGDSVITNDNQRTRLFIEGQAPILREKDILTPATANTPAKRVYLAVQLMYLSTDVDRIKENYFTLVNDIVKAAPSTIPYVTKVSNAIISGAFYKALKEARKLIEYERTLIGHVQAGSAGLPEDEPSGGVAEGTGSDPSDEGRSTAPAD
;
A
#
# COMPACT_ATOMS: atom_id res chain seq x y z
N MET A 1 22.31 -6.81 23.85
CA MET A 1 21.17 -7.69 24.13
C MET A 1 21.14 -8.74 23.02
N ALA A 2 21.18 -10.03 23.34
CA ALA A 2 21.22 -11.09 22.33
C ALA A 2 19.87 -11.19 21.60
N LEU A 3 19.88 -11.18 20.27
CA LEU A 3 18.69 -11.48 19.47
C LEU A 3 18.53 -12.99 19.37
N LYS A 4 17.43 -13.51 19.91
CA LYS A 4 17.06 -14.92 19.77
C LYS A 4 16.28 -15.13 18.48
N VAL A 5 16.82 -15.95 17.58
CA VAL A 5 16.20 -16.30 16.30
C VAL A 5 15.99 -17.81 16.23
N GLU A 6 14.82 -18.22 15.78
CA GLU A 6 14.51 -19.61 15.48
C GLU A 6 14.32 -19.74 13.96
N LEU A 7 15.03 -20.69 13.35
CA LEU A 7 15.02 -20.99 11.92
C LEU A 7 14.39 -22.37 11.68
N LYS A 8 13.49 -22.45 10.71
CA LYS A 8 12.94 -23.71 10.20
C LYS A 8 13.94 -24.41 9.27
N PRO A 9 13.79 -25.72 9.03
CA PRO A 9 14.62 -26.41 8.04
C PRO A 9 14.64 -25.69 6.69
N GLY A 10 15.81 -25.46 6.12
CA GLY A 10 16.01 -24.73 4.86
C GLY A 10 15.80 -23.21 4.91
N GLU A 11 15.39 -22.63 6.04
CA GLU A 11 15.21 -21.17 6.17
C GLU A 11 16.55 -20.43 6.22
N ARG A 12 16.62 -19.28 5.54
CA ARG A 12 17.82 -18.45 5.49
C ARG A 12 17.68 -17.17 6.31
N ILE A 13 18.82 -16.67 6.78
CA ILE A 13 18.95 -15.37 7.45
C ILE A 13 20.23 -14.67 6.96
N ILE A 14 20.14 -13.37 6.73
CA ILE A 14 21.27 -12.50 6.44
C ILE A 14 21.73 -11.85 7.74
N ILE A 15 23.04 -11.84 7.98
CA ILE A 15 23.71 -11.13 9.07
C ILE A 15 24.88 -10.35 8.46
N GLY A 16 24.77 -9.02 8.41
CA GLY A 16 25.70 -8.17 7.66
C GLY A 16 25.83 -8.66 6.22
N ASP A 17 27.05 -9.05 5.85
CA ASP A 17 27.38 -9.53 4.50
C ASP A 17 27.29 -11.07 4.36
N SER A 18 26.89 -11.77 5.42
CA SER A 18 26.85 -13.24 5.45
C SER A 18 25.42 -13.77 5.35
N VAL A 19 25.26 -14.88 4.64
CA VAL A 19 23.99 -15.63 4.59
C VAL A 19 24.16 -16.94 5.34
N ILE A 20 23.32 -17.16 6.34
CA ILE A 20 23.25 -18.41 7.10
C ILE A 20 22.02 -19.18 6.62
N THR A 21 22.24 -20.42 6.16
CA THR A 21 21.16 -21.34 5.77
C THR A 21 21.04 -22.40 6.85
N ASN A 22 19.83 -22.59 7.37
CA ASN A 22 19.57 -23.65 8.31
C ASN A 22 19.39 -24.98 7.56
N ASP A 23 20.00 -26.04 8.09
CA ASP A 23 19.96 -27.38 7.51
C ASP A 23 18.59 -28.07 7.78
N ASN A 24 18.56 -29.38 8.00
CA ASN A 24 17.32 -30.16 8.04
C ASN A 24 16.58 -30.13 9.39
N GLN A 25 17.19 -29.56 10.43
CA GLN A 25 16.59 -29.47 11.77
C GLN A 25 16.25 -28.03 12.15
N ARG A 26 15.23 -27.85 12.98
CA ARG A 26 14.87 -26.54 13.52
C ARG A 26 15.94 -26.09 14.53
N THR A 27 16.54 -24.93 14.30
CA THR A 27 17.69 -24.44 15.07
C THR A 27 17.36 -23.11 15.74
N ARG A 28 17.83 -22.94 16.98
CA ARG A 28 17.76 -21.68 17.72
C ARG A 28 19.14 -21.07 17.80
N LEU A 29 19.27 -19.83 17.33
CA LEU A 29 20.51 -19.06 17.36
C LEU A 29 20.34 -17.88 18.32
N PHE A 30 21.38 -17.62 19.11
CA PHE A 30 21.54 -16.39 19.87
C PHE A 30 22.60 -15.56 19.16
N ILE A 31 22.21 -14.40 18.66
CA ILE A 31 23.08 -13.52 17.90
C ILE A 31 23.36 -12.29 18.75
N GLU A 32 24.63 -12.04 19.05
CA GLU A 32 25.09 -10.87 19.78
C GLU A 32 25.92 -9.98 18.84
N GLY A 33 25.58 -8.69 18.78
CA GLY A 33 26.28 -7.74 17.93
C GLY A 33 25.37 -6.60 17.46
N GLN A 34 25.90 -5.80 16.53
CA GLN A 34 25.20 -4.67 15.90
C GLN A 34 25.04 -4.84 14.39
N ALA A 35 25.43 -6.00 13.85
CA ALA A 35 25.30 -6.28 12.43
C ALA A 35 23.81 -6.23 12.01
N PRO A 36 23.50 -5.73 10.79
CA PRO A 36 22.16 -5.83 10.23
C PRO A 36 21.68 -7.29 10.17
N ILE A 37 20.44 -7.57 10.55
CA ILE A 37 19.87 -8.93 10.54
C ILE A 37 18.54 -8.92 9.78
N LEU A 38 18.44 -9.73 8.71
CA LEU A 38 17.22 -9.90 7.92
C LEU A 38 16.89 -11.38 7.73
N ARG A 39 15.64 -11.75 7.97
CA ARG A 39 15.16 -13.12 7.68
C ARG A 39 14.74 -13.24 6.23
N GLU A 40 14.83 -14.45 5.67
CA GLU A 40 14.45 -14.73 4.28
C GLU A 40 13.04 -14.27 3.92
N LYS A 41 12.06 -14.55 4.78
CA LYS A 41 10.67 -14.08 4.60
C LYS A 41 10.55 -12.56 4.51
N ASP A 42 11.55 -11.86 5.07
CA ASP A 42 11.58 -10.42 5.11
C ASP A 42 12.40 -9.80 3.97
N ILE A 43 13.07 -10.62 3.17
CA ILE A 43 13.86 -10.20 2.02
C ILE A 43 12.97 -10.05 0.80
N LEU A 44 13.08 -8.91 0.14
CA LEU A 44 12.53 -8.65 -1.16
C LEU A 44 13.67 -8.61 -2.20
N THR A 45 13.43 -9.20 -3.36
CA THR A 45 14.39 -9.17 -4.48
C THR A 45 13.96 -8.14 -5.52
N PRO A 46 14.89 -7.60 -6.34
CA PRO A 46 14.55 -6.70 -7.44
C PRO A 46 13.47 -7.27 -8.37
N ALA A 47 13.52 -8.57 -8.65
CA ALA A 47 12.54 -9.26 -9.49
C ALA A 47 11.13 -9.32 -8.88
N THR A 48 11.03 -9.35 -7.54
CA THR A 48 9.74 -9.44 -6.83
C THR A 48 9.20 -8.07 -6.39
N ALA A 49 10.00 -7.00 -6.55
CA ALA A 49 9.64 -5.62 -6.26
C ALA A 49 8.80 -4.98 -7.39
N ASN A 50 7.66 -5.59 -7.68
CA ASN A 50 6.82 -5.27 -8.83
C ASN A 50 5.78 -4.16 -8.60
N THR A 51 5.73 -3.56 -7.41
CA THR A 51 4.83 -2.44 -7.09
C THR A 51 5.60 -1.24 -6.54
N PRO A 52 5.08 0.00 -6.65
CA PRO A 52 5.73 1.19 -6.10
C PRO A 52 6.13 1.06 -4.61
N ALA A 53 5.22 0.61 -3.74
CA ALA A 53 5.52 0.43 -2.33
C ALA A 53 6.59 -0.63 -2.09
N LYS A 54 6.59 -1.72 -2.89
CA LYS A 54 7.63 -2.75 -2.83
C LYS A 54 9.00 -2.22 -3.26
N ARG A 55 9.06 -1.34 -4.27
CA ARG A 55 10.32 -0.70 -4.68
C ARG A 55 10.86 0.21 -3.57
N VAL A 56 9.99 0.95 -2.90
CA VAL A 56 10.36 1.72 -1.71
C VAL A 56 10.93 0.80 -0.62
N TYR A 57 10.25 -0.30 -0.30
CA TYR A 57 10.75 -1.28 0.66
C TYR A 57 12.13 -1.84 0.27
N LEU A 58 12.32 -2.18 -1.01
CA LEU A 58 13.61 -2.66 -1.52
C LEU A 58 14.72 -1.62 -1.32
N ALA A 59 14.45 -0.34 -1.60
CA ALA A 59 15.42 0.73 -1.37
C ALA A 59 15.82 0.82 0.12
N VAL A 60 14.85 0.76 1.04
CA VAL A 60 15.13 0.76 2.49
C VAL A 60 15.88 -0.50 2.90
N GLN A 61 15.59 -1.66 2.30
CA GLN A 61 16.32 -2.90 2.55
C GLN A 61 17.79 -2.79 2.14
N LEU A 62 18.06 -2.19 0.98
CA LEU A 62 19.42 -1.94 0.53
C LEU A 62 20.13 -0.95 1.46
N MET A 63 19.48 0.10 1.94
CA MET A 63 20.06 1.01 2.94
C MET A 63 20.39 0.29 4.26
N TYR A 64 19.59 -0.69 4.65
CA TYR A 64 19.82 -1.45 5.88
C TYR A 64 21.01 -2.42 5.76
N LEU A 65 21.21 -3.00 4.57
CA LEU A 65 22.26 -3.98 4.31
C LEU A 65 23.56 -3.38 3.78
N SER A 66 23.51 -2.22 3.13
CA SER A 66 24.64 -1.63 2.40
C SER A 66 25.28 -0.48 3.15
N THR A 67 26.57 -0.29 2.91
CA THR A 67 27.37 0.86 3.34
C THR A 67 27.20 2.09 2.44
N ASP A 68 26.73 1.95 1.18
CA ASP A 68 26.55 3.07 0.25
C ASP A 68 25.13 3.67 0.33
N VAL A 69 24.82 4.23 1.50
CA VAL A 69 23.48 4.73 1.81
C VAL A 69 23.11 5.95 0.96
N ASP A 70 24.07 6.78 0.58
CA ASP A 70 23.81 8.07 -0.06
C ASP A 70 23.30 7.92 -1.50
N ARG A 71 23.90 7.02 -2.28
CA ARG A 71 23.38 6.67 -3.60
C ARG A 71 21.97 6.08 -3.54
N ILE A 72 21.69 5.28 -2.52
CA ILE A 72 20.37 4.64 -2.35
C ILE A 72 19.32 5.67 -1.91
N LYS A 73 19.71 6.70 -1.15
CA LYS A 73 18.81 7.79 -0.71
C LYS A 73 18.23 8.56 -1.90
N GLU A 74 19.04 8.90 -2.90
CA GLU A 74 18.57 9.60 -4.10
C GLU A 74 17.49 8.80 -4.83
N ASN A 75 17.73 7.49 -5.03
CA ASN A 75 16.75 6.59 -5.62
C ASN A 75 15.48 6.48 -4.76
N TYR A 76 15.62 6.41 -3.44
CA TYR A 76 14.49 6.38 -2.52
C TYR A 76 13.61 7.64 -2.64
N PHE A 77 14.20 8.83 -2.68
CA PHE A 77 13.43 10.07 -2.83
C PHE A 77 12.67 10.13 -4.14
N THR A 78 13.26 9.63 -5.23
CA THR A 78 12.59 9.54 -6.53
C THR A 78 11.36 8.62 -6.44
N LEU A 79 11.53 7.41 -5.89
CA LEU A 79 10.43 6.45 -5.70
C LEU A 79 9.31 6.99 -4.81
N VAL A 80 9.68 7.72 -3.75
CA VAL A 80 8.74 8.36 -2.84
C VAL A 80 7.96 9.48 -3.52
N ASN A 81 8.62 10.31 -4.33
CA ASN A 81 7.93 11.36 -5.07
C ASN A 81 6.92 10.75 -6.07
N ASP A 82 7.29 9.66 -6.74
CA ASP A 82 6.41 8.98 -7.67
C ASP A 82 5.18 8.39 -6.99
N ILE A 83 5.35 7.72 -5.84
CA ILE A 83 4.21 7.13 -5.11
C ILE A 83 3.28 8.19 -4.53
N VAL A 84 3.82 9.31 -4.01
CA VAL A 84 3.01 10.40 -3.46
C VAL A 84 2.25 11.13 -4.56
N LYS A 85 2.86 11.34 -5.74
CA LYS A 85 2.18 11.92 -6.91
C LYS A 85 1.05 11.03 -7.41
N ALA A 86 1.28 9.72 -7.47
CA ALA A 86 0.27 8.76 -7.95
C ALA A 86 -0.85 8.51 -6.92
N ALA A 87 -0.52 8.49 -5.63
CA ALA A 87 -1.45 8.21 -4.55
C ALA A 87 -1.14 9.07 -3.31
N PRO A 88 -1.67 10.31 -3.24
CA PRO A 88 -1.44 11.23 -2.12
C PRO A 88 -1.88 10.67 -0.76
N SER A 89 -2.83 9.72 -0.74
CA SER A 89 -3.26 9.04 0.49
C SER A 89 -2.14 8.23 1.17
N THR A 90 -1.03 7.94 0.47
CA THR A 90 0.14 7.23 1.01
C THR A 90 1.07 8.11 1.85
N ILE A 91 0.90 9.44 1.82
CA ILE A 91 1.75 10.41 2.53
C ILE A 91 2.02 10.03 4.00
N PRO A 92 1.00 9.70 4.84
CA PRO A 92 1.23 9.38 6.25
C PRO A 92 2.15 8.17 6.47
N TYR A 93 2.16 7.21 5.55
CA TYR A 93 3.01 6.02 5.62
C TYR A 93 4.43 6.35 5.19
N VAL A 94 4.57 7.05 4.06
CA VAL A 94 5.86 7.52 3.54
C VAL A 94 6.57 8.41 4.55
N THR A 95 5.88 9.36 5.19
CA THR A 95 6.46 10.23 6.22
C THR A 95 7.04 9.43 7.38
N LYS A 96 6.37 8.36 7.83
CA LYS A 96 6.89 7.48 8.89
C LYS A 96 8.15 6.75 8.47
N VAL A 97 8.21 6.28 7.22
CA VAL A 97 9.40 5.64 6.66
C VAL A 97 10.56 6.63 6.61
N SER A 98 10.35 7.81 6.01
CA SER A 98 11.38 8.85 5.88
C SER A 98 11.91 9.32 7.24
N ASN A 99 11.04 9.53 8.23
CA ASN A 99 11.46 9.90 9.59
C ASN A 99 12.36 8.84 10.23
N ALA A 100 12.05 7.55 10.03
CA ALA A 100 12.87 6.46 10.56
C ALA A 100 14.23 6.35 9.84
N ILE A 101 14.31 6.67 8.55
CA ILE A 101 15.57 6.73 7.79
C ILE A 101 16.44 7.89 8.30
N ILE A 102 15.85 9.09 8.46
CA ILE A 102 16.57 10.27 8.96
C ILE A 102 17.12 10.02 10.36
N SER A 103 16.38 9.30 11.21
CA SER A 103 16.84 8.94 12.57
C SER A 103 17.83 7.75 12.60
N GLY A 104 18.25 7.21 11.45
CA GLY A 104 19.12 6.03 11.36
C GLY A 104 18.48 4.72 11.82
N ALA A 105 17.17 4.70 12.08
CA ALA A 105 16.43 3.54 12.58
C ALA A 105 15.93 2.66 11.42
N PHE A 106 16.85 2.14 10.61
CA PHE A 106 16.53 1.42 9.37
C PHE A 106 15.64 0.18 9.58
N TYR A 107 15.82 -0.58 10.65
CA TYR A 107 14.93 -1.70 10.96
C TYR A 107 13.49 -1.24 11.23
N LYS A 108 13.32 -0.08 11.86
CA LYS A 108 11.99 0.54 12.03
C LYS A 108 11.45 1.03 10.69
N ALA A 109 12.29 1.63 9.85
CA ALA A 109 11.90 2.06 8.50
C ALA A 109 11.37 0.88 7.65
N LEU A 110 12.03 -0.29 7.72
CA LEU A 110 11.56 -1.52 7.07
C LEU A 110 10.16 -1.94 7.54
N LYS A 111 9.89 -1.86 8.86
CA LYS A 111 8.56 -2.17 9.40
C LYS A 111 7.49 -1.19 8.90
N GLU A 112 7.79 0.09 8.83
CA GLU A 112 6.85 1.09 8.29
C GLU A 112 6.64 0.91 6.78
N ALA A 113 7.68 0.57 6.03
CA ALA A 113 7.58 0.29 4.59
C ALA A 113 6.74 -0.96 4.31
N ARG A 114 6.72 -1.97 5.19
CA ARG A 114 5.77 -3.10 5.08
C ARG A 114 4.32 -2.65 5.20
N LYS A 115 4.02 -1.73 6.11
CA LYS A 115 2.67 -1.18 6.25
C LYS A 115 2.25 -0.40 5.01
N LEU A 116 3.20 0.28 4.36
CA LEU A 116 2.96 0.93 3.07
C LEU A 116 2.60 -0.09 1.98
N ILE A 117 3.28 -1.23 1.90
CA ILE A 117 2.93 -2.32 0.97
C ILE A 117 1.53 -2.86 1.26
N GLU A 118 1.19 -3.07 2.53
CA GLU A 118 -0.13 -3.55 2.92
C GLU A 118 -1.24 -2.57 2.54
N TYR A 119 -1.00 -1.27 2.74
CA TYR A 119 -1.92 -0.20 2.33
C TYR A 119 -2.06 -0.08 0.81
N GLU A 120 -0.96 -0.21 0.05
CA GLU A 120 -1.03 -0.25 -1.41
C GLU A 120 -1.86 -1.44 -1.90
N ARG A 121 -1.71 -2.60 -1.26
CA ARG A 121 -2.50 -3.79 -1.58
C ARG A 121 -4.00 -3.57 -1.34
N THR A 122 -4.38 -2.89 -0.25
CA THR A 122 -5.78 -2.57 -0.01
C THR A 122 -6.32 -1.56 -1.02
N LEU A 123 -5.55 -0.52 -1.39
CA LEU A 123 -5.93 0.43 -2.43
C LEU A 123 -6.22 -0.25 -3.76
N ILE A 124 -5.33 -1.12 -4.23
CA ILE A 124 -5.51 -1.89 -5.48
C ILE A 124 -6.75 -2.78 -5.40
N GLY A 125 -6.99 -3.42 -4.23
CA GLY A 125 -8.17 -4.25 -4.01
C GLY A 125 -9.49 -3.47 -4.10
N HIS A 126 -9.56 -2.25 -3.56
CA HIS A 126 -10.76 -1.41 -3.63
C HIS A 126 -11.05 -0.91 -5.06
N VAL A 127 -10.01 -0.60 -5.85
CA VAL A 127 -10.18 -0.18 -7.26
C VAL A 127 -10.70 -1.34 -8.12
N GLN A 128 -10.23 -2.56 -7.91
CA GLN A 128 -10.73 -3.74 -8.64
C GLN A 128 -12.19 -4.08 -8.29
N ALA A 129 -12.61 -3.87 -7.04
CA ALA A 129 -14.00 -4.06 -6.64
C ALA A 129 -14.94 -2.95 -7.17
N GLY A 130 -14.48 -1.70 -7.23
CA GLY A 130 -15.27 -0.56 -7.74
C GLY A 130 -15.44 -0.52 -9.26
N SER A 131 -14.54 -1.16 -10.02
CA SER A 131 -14.63 -1.26 -11.48
C SER A 131 -15.71 -2.23 -11.98
N ALA A 132 -16.28 -3.08 -11.10
CA ALA A 132 -17.23 -4.13 -11.50
C ALA A 132 -18.71 -3.70 -11.41
N GLY A 133 -19.01 -2.42 -11.15
CA GLY A 133 -20.38 -1.99 -10.82
C GLY A 133 -20.73 -0.56 -11.24
N LEU A 134 -20.36 -0.12 -12.44
CA LEU A 134 -21.01 1.05 -13.04
C LEU A 134 -22.26 0.57 -13.81
N PRO A 135 -23.48 0.94 -13.40
CA PRO A 135 -24.66 0.76 -14.24
C PRO A 135 -24.52 1.68 -15.45
N GLU A 136 -24.72 1.13 -16.64
CA GLU A 136 -24.93 1.92 -17.85
C GLU A 136 -26.27 2.66 -17.69
N ASP A 137 -26.22 3.97 -17.43
CA ASP A 137 -27.40 4.83 -17.53
C ASP A 137 -27.81 4.88 -19.01
N GLU A 138 -28.82 4.08 -19.38
CA GLU A 138 -29.49 4.23 -20.67
C GLU A 138 -30.22 5.58 -20.74
N PRO A 139 -30.10 6.33 -21.84
CA PRO A 139 -30.89 7.53 -22.04
C PRO A 139 -32.32 7.13 -22.42
N SER A 140 -33.26 7.37 -21.50
CA SER A 140 -34.70 7.24 -21.72
C SER A 140 -35.14 8.18 -22.86
N GLY A 141 -35.20 7.64 -24.08
CA GLY A 141 -35.95 8.18 -25.20
C GLY A 141 -37.38 7.65 -25.18
N GLY A 142 -38.35 8.53 -24.90
CA GLY A 142 -39.77 8.21 -24.94
C GLY A 142 -40.56 9.45 -25.36
N VAL A 143 -40.71 9.61 -26.66
CA VAL A 143 -41.55 10.63 -27.30
C VAL A 143 -43.00 10.17 -27.23
N ALA A 144 -43.91 11.04 -26.79
CA ALA A 144 -45.33 10.95 -27.08
C ALA A 144 -45.94 12.37 -27.18
N GLU A 145 -46.03 12.87 -28.42
CA GLU A 145 -47.10 13.79 -28.86
C GLU A 145 -48.46 13.07 -28.68
N GLY A 146 -49.63 13.66 -28.44
CA GLY A 146 -50.16 15.02 -28.51
C GLY A 146 -51.71 14.92 -28.62
N THR A 147 -52.39 16.08 -28.65
CA THR A 147 -53.85 16.33 -28.84
C THR A 147 -54.71 16.25 -27.55
N GLY A 148 -55.53 17.23 -27.15
CA GLY A 148 -55.95 18.52 -27.72
C GLY A 148 -57.44 18.78 -27.38
N SER A 149 -57.76 20.04 -26.99
CA SER A 149 -59.10 20.67 -26.79
C SER A 149 -59.99 20.14 -25.63
N ASP A 150 -60.70 20.93 -24.82
CA ASP A 150 -61.24 22.30 -24.98
C ASP A 150 -61.57 22.94 -23.60
N PRO A 151 -61.74 24.28 -23.50
CA PRO A 151 -62.04 25.02 -22.26
C PRO A 151 -63.52 25.45 -22.18
N SER A 152 -64.11 25.45 -20.97
CA SER A 152 -65.34 26.17 -20.61
C SER A 152 -65.40 26.22 -19.07
N ASP A 153 -65.27 27.36 -18.40
CA ASP A 153 -66.21 28.49 -18.26
C ASP A 153 -66.96 28.45 -16.90
N GLU A 154 -67.25 29.64 -16.41
CA GLU A 154 -67.66 30.12 -15.10
C GLU A 154 -68.67 29.30 -14.25
N GLY A 155 -68.60 29.47 -12.92
CA GLY A 155 -69.69 29.06 -12.05
C GLY A 155 -69.47 29.17 -10.54
N ARG A 156 -69.66 30.38 -9.99
CA ARG A 156 -69.94 30.69 -8.58
C ARG A 156 -70.95 29.69 -7.96
N SER A 157 -70.78 29.34 -6.67
CA SER A 157 -71.75 29.62 -5.58
C SER A 157 -71.72 28.59 -4.43
N THR A 158 -71.50 29.15 -3.22
CA THR A 158 -72.17 28.89 -1.92
C THR A 158 -72.11 27.52 -1.21
N ALA A 159 -71.64 27.60 0.04
CA ALA A 159 -71.98 26.77 1.21
C ALA A 159 -73.50 26.76 1.53
N PRO A 160 -74.04 26.18 2.65
CA PRO A 160 -73.40 25.43 3.75
C PRO A 160 -74.18 24.18 4.26
N ALA A 161 -73.69 23.65 5.39
CA ALA A 161 -74.38 22.95 6.49
C ALA A 161 -74.70 21.44 6.37
N ASP A 162 -73.99 20.63 7.18
CA ASP A 162 -74.49 20.13 8.48
C ASP A 162 -73.31 19.98 9.46
#